data_AF-A0A0W0F965-F1
#
_entry.id   AF-A0A0W0F965-F1
#
_cell.length_a   1.000
_cell.length_b   1.000
_cell.length_c   1.000
_cell.angle_alpha   90.00
_cell.angle_beta   90.00
_cell.angle_gamma   90.00
#
_symmetry.space_group_name_H-M   'P 1'
#
loop_
_entity.id
_entity.type
_entity.pdbx_description
1 polymer ?
#
loop_
_entity_poly.entity_id
_entity_poly.type
_entity_poly.pdbx_seq_one_letter_code
_entity_poly.pdbx_strand_id
1 'polypeptide(L)'
;MALRRLAQNNAAAVGGSPAQPITPKPRPRQSIGVHQSPASTPSISSSIPFDWEAARLRRPAPYATPGRKSASSSTSATGTPVRKAVIRKKSFIEKIKSIPSRIAFEIALFPHNVPLPSSKTSAFVLGGLLHFIHLCVRISQSRSMRGPDSEWNNMIRDSEGSSWFDWTVPMTILLLGGSIMNVIYAFTRIRLYRLHRKVEPVTSPNVKYVNADLDFEPLEPPPLMLRVQLNVTVAYYTQLVKDKDILAAEVMNEYNEGFVYPRINPIRKDVAIMTHQSEVVNVWED
;
A
#
# COMPACT_ATOMS: atom_id res chain seq x y z
N MET A 1 -11.51 -91.26 -36.94
CA MET A 1 -10.52 -92.35 -36.69
C MET A 1 -10.11 -92.29 -35.22
N ALA A 2 -10.21 -93.43 -34.53
CA ALA A 2 -9.65 -93.81 -33.22
C ALA A 2 -10.02 -92.96 -31.97
N LEU A 3 -10.81 -93.46 -31.00
CA LEU A 3 -10.44 -94.39 -29.89
C LEU A 3 -9.40 -93.76 -28.93
N ARG A 4 -9.50 -93.77 -27.59
CA ARG A 4 -10.25 -94.57 -26.61
C ARG A 4 -9.84 -94.09 -25.20
N ARG A 5 -10.81 -94.02 -24.25
CA ARG A 5 -10.81 -94.37 -22.80
C ARG A 5 -9.48 -94.25 -21.99
N LEU A 6 -9.42 -93.88 -20.71
CA LEU A 6 -10.26 -94.21 -19.54
C LEU A 6 -9.64 -93.55 -18.28
N ALA A 7 -10.37 -93.67 -17.17
CA ALA A 7 -9.91 -93.74 -15.77
C ALA A 7 -10.05 -92.48 -14.91
N GLN A 8 -11.22 -92.42 -14.25
CA GLN A 8 -11.39 -91.89 -12.91
C GLN A 8 -10.44 -92.57 -11.93
N ASN A 9 -10.01 -91.85 -10.89
CA ASN A 9 -9.84 -92.41 -9.55
C ASN A 9 -10.20 -91.35 -8.52
N ASN A 10 -11.08 -91.76 -7.62
CA ASN A 10 -11.56 -91.02 -6.46
C ASN A 10 -10.96 -91.67 -5.20
N ALA A 11 -11.01 -90.91 -4.10
CA ALA A 11 -10.79 -91.31 -2.70
C ALA A 11 -9.36 -91.22 -2.15
N ALA A 12 -9.15 -90.34 -1.16
CA ALA A 12 -9.22 -90.73 0.25
C ALA A 12 -9.03 -89.50 1.16
N ALA A 13 -9.79 -89.46 2.25
CA ALA A 13 -9.79 -88.40 3.26
C ALA A 13 -8.94 -88.81 4.48
N VAL A 14 -8.11 -87.89 4.99
CA VAL A 14 -7.53 -87.79 6.36
C VAL A 14 -7.15 -86.30 6.50
N GLY A 15 -7.51 -85.46 7.47
CA GLY A 15 -7.81 -85.63 8.89
C GLY A 15 -6.71 -84.93 9.71
N GLY A 16 -6.88 -83.65 10.10
CA GLY A 16 -6.00 -83.02 11.11
C GLY A 16 -5.83 -81.48 11.11
N SER A 17 -6.68 -80.81 11.90
CA SER A 17 -6.45 -79.58 12.71
C SER A 17 -6.33 -78.18 12.07
N PRO A 18 -6.81 -77.12 12.77
CA PRO A 18 -7.36 -75.92 12.16
C PRO A 18 -6.30 -74.82 11.95
N ALA A 19 -6.21 -74.29 10.74
CA ALA A 19 -5.37 -73.14 10.43
C ALA A 19 -6.15 -71.81 10.55
N GLN A 20 -5.48 -70.84 11.15
CA GLN A 20 -5.98 -69.55 11.65
C GLN A 20 -6.60 -68.63 10.57
N PRO A 21 -7.45 -67.66 10.95
CA PRO A 21 -8.06 -66.73 9.99
C PRO A 21 -6.99 -65.92 9.24
N ILE A 22 -6.93 -66.15 7.94
CA ILE A 22 -6.10 -65.39 7.00
C ILE A 22 -6.78 -64.03 6.81
N THR A 23 -6.11 -62.95 7.22
CA THR A 23 -6.55 -61.58 6.91
C THR A 23 -6.52 -61.37 5.39
N PRO A 24 -7.62 -60.91 4.77
CA PRO A 24 -7.64 -60.67 3.33
C PRO A 24 -6.68 -59.54 2.98
N LYS A 25 -5.72 -59.81 2.08
CA LYS A 25 -4.86 -58.78 1.49
C LYS A 25 -5.74 -57.76 0.76
N PRO A 26 -5.60 -56.45 1.01
CA PRO A 26 -6.37 -55.44 0.29
C PRO A 26 -6.00 -55.50 -1.19
N ARG A 27 -6.99 -55.73 -2.06
CA ARG A 27 -6.82 -55.58 -3.51
C ARG A 27 -6.32 -54.16 -3.79
N PRO A 28 -5.37 -53.95 -4.72
CA PRO A 28 -4.99 -52.62 -5.14
C PRO A 28 -6.24 -51.92 -5.67
N ARG A 29 -6.67 -50.88 -4.95
CA ARG A 29 -7.75 -49.99 -5.35
C ARG A 29 -7.37 -49.45 -6.72
N GLN A 30 -8.16 -49.76 -7.75
CA GLN A 30 -8.09 -49.03 -9.02
C GLN A 30 -8.19 -47.55 -8.65
N SER A 31 -7.11 -46.80 -8.86
CA SER A 31 -7.16 -45.35 -8.74
C SER A 31 -8.15 -44.89 -9.80
N ILE A 32 -9.36 -44.58 -9.35
CA ILE A 32 -10.32 -43.84 -10.15
C ILE A 32 -9.57 -42.55 -10.50
N GLY A 33 -9.09 -42.47 -11.74
CA GLY A 33 -8.48 -41.26 -12.27
C GLY A 33 -9.43 -40.13 -11.93
N VAL A 34 -8.90 -39.03 -11.38
CA VAL A 34 -9.68 -37.86 -11.01
C VAL A 34 -10.50 -37.48 -12.23
N HIS A 35 -11.76 -37.90 -12.25
CA HIS A 35 -12.73 -37.46 -13.23
C HIS A 35 -12.83 -35.96 -12.96
N GLN A 36 -12.23 -35.16 -13.83
CA GLN A 36 -12.48 -33.74 -13.87
C GLN A 36 -13.99 -33.61 -13.96
N SER A 37 -14.60 -33.15 -12.88
CA SER A 37 -16.04 -33.02 -12.82
C SER A 37 -16.44 -32.06 -13.94
N PRO A 38 -17.57 -32.27 -14.64
CA PRO A 38 -18.07 -31.29 -15.62
C PRO A 38 -18.26 -29.88 -15.02
N ALA A 39 -18.24 -29.77 -13.69
CA ALA A 39 -18.25 -28.54 -12.90
C ALA A 39 -16.87 -27.87 -12.74
N SER A 40 -15.75 -28.56 -13.01
CA SER A 40 -14.41 -27.95 -12.99
C SER A 40 -14.12 -27.13 -14.25
N THR A 41 -14.89 -27.34 -15.31
CA THR A 41 -14.94 -26.42 -16.44
C THR A 41 -16.04 -25.38 -16.20
N PRO A 42 -15.73 -24.08 -16.37
CA PRO A 42 -16.75 -23.05 -16.33
C PRO A 42 -17.88 -23.37 -17.32
N SER A 43 -19.13 -23.13 -16.95
CA SER A 43 -20.27 -23.38 -17.84
C SER A 43 -20.16 -22.52 -19.10
N ILE A 44 -20.78 -22.94 -20.21
CA ILE A 44 -20.78 -22.19 -21.49
C ILE A 44 -21.29 -20.73 -21.32
N SER A 45 -22.09 -20.46 -20.30
CA SER A 45 -22.62 -19.13 -19.98
C SER A 45 -21.79 -18.35 -18.94
N SER A 46 -20.68 -18.87 -18.43
CA SER A 46 -19.86 -18.12 -17.48
C SER A 46 -19.04 -17.05 -18.21
N SER A 47 -19.38 -15.78 -17.98
CA SER A 47 -18.58 -14.65 -18.40
C SER A 47 -17.37 -14.51 -17.48
N ILE A 48 -16.27 -15.20 -17.80
CA ILE A 48 -15.00 -14.98 -17.11
C ILE A 48 -14.42 -13.65 -17.63
N PRO A 49 -13.94 -12.76 -16.75
CA PRO A 49 -13.29 -11.54 -17.17
C PRO A 49 -12.10 -11.83 -18.10
N PHE A 50 -11.88 -10.95 -19.07
CA PHE A 50 -10.81 -11.10 -20.05
C PHE A 50 -9.44 -11.17 -19.37
N ASP A 51 -8.69 -12.25 -19.66
CA ASP A 51 -7.37 -12.48 -19.09
C ASP A 51 -6.28 -11.67 -19.84
N TRP A 52 -5.96 -10.50 -19.30
CA TRP A 52 -4.91 -9.62 -19.81
C TRP A 52 -3.49 -10.19 -19.65
N GLU A 53 -3.25 -11.09 -18.70
CA GLU A 53 -1.97 -11.79 -18.55
C GLU A 53 -1.74 -12.75 -19.73
N ALA A 54 -2.76 -13.55 -20.07
CA ALA A 54 -2.68 -14.49 -21.18
C ALA A 54 -2.46 -13.78 -22.53
N ALA A 55 -3.14 -12.65 -22.75
CA ALA A 55 -2.98 -11.84 -23.96
C ALA A 55 -1.56 -11.25 -24.09
N ARG A 56 -1.01 -10.69 -23.00
CA ARG A 56 0.34 -10.12 -22.97
C ARG A 56 1.41 -11.17 -23.26
N LEU A 57 1.24 -12.37 -22.73
CA LEU A 57 2.18 -13.48 -22.90
C LEU A 57 1.95 -14.29 -24.18
N ARG A 58 1.00 -13.88 -25.03
CA ARG A 58 0.57 -14.62 -26.24
C ARG A 58 0.30 -16.10 -25.95
N ARG A 59 -0.20 -16.39 -24.74
CA ARG A 59 -0.61 -17.75 -24.39
C ARG A 59 -1.80 -18.12 -25.27
N PRO A 60 -1.88 -19.37 -25.75
CA PRO A 60 -3.09 -19.83 -26.42
C PRO A 60 -4.29 -19.63 -25.50
N ALA A 61 -5.46 -19.30 -26.06
CA ALA A 61 -6.67 -19.11 -25.28
C ALA A 61 -6.91 -20.34 -24.39
N PRO A 62 -7.28 -20.16 -23.11
CA PRO A 62 -7.41 -21.27 -22.15
C PRO A 62 -8.53 -22.25 -22.51
N TYR A 63 -9.41 -21.89 -23.45
CA TYR A 63 -10.39 -22.79 -24.04
C TYR A 63 -10.02 -23.09 -25.50
N ALA A 64 -10.21 -24.35 -25.91
CA ALA A 64 -10.31 -24.65 -27.31
C ALA A 64 -11.52 -23.89 -27.87
N THR A 65 -11.32 -23.04 -28.89
CA THR A 65 -12.45 -22.57 -29.69
C THR A 65 -13.24 -23.81 -30.10
N PRO A 66 -14.57 -23.85 -29.93
CA PRO A 66 -15.34 -25.05 -30.22
C PRO A 66 -15.10 -25.44 -31.67
N GLY A 67 -14.22 -26.42 -31.85
CA GLY A 67 -13.98 -27.04 -33.13
C GLY A 67 -15.29 -27.70 -33.47
N ARG A 68 -16.04 -27.11 -34.40
CA ARG A 68 -17.21 -27.75 -34.99
C ARG A 68 -16.77 -29.16 -35.37
N LYS A 69 -17.29 -30.16 -34.66
CA LYS A 69 -16.97 -31.57 -34.92
C LYS A 69 -17.13 -31.75 -36.42
N SER A 70 -16.02 -31.99 -37.13
CA SER A 70 -16.07 -32.32 -38.55
C SER A 70 -16.85 -33.61 -38.61
N ALA A 71 -18.12 -33.51 -39.02
CA ALA A 71 -18.90 -34.68 -39.32
C ALA A 71 -18.06 -35.52 -40.30
N SER A 72 -17.86 -36.77 -39.92
CA SER A 72 -17.36 -37.85 -40.77
C SER A 72 -17.76 -37.58 -42.21
N SER A 73 -16.76 -37.55 -43.09
CA SER A 73 -16.90 -37.33 -44.52
C SER A 73 -17.96 -38.27 -45.11
N SER A 74 -19.19 -37.79 -45.27
CA SER A 74 -20.11 -38.35 -46.25
C SER A 74 -19.81 -37.67 -47.57
N THR A 75 -19.43 -38.48 -48.54
CA THR A 75 -19.13 -38.14 -49.93
C THR A 75 -20.37 -37.51 -50.57
N SER A 76 -20.59 -36.22 -50.34
CA SER A 76 -21.64 -35.44 -51.00
C SER A 76 -20.95 -34.54 -52.01
N ALA A 77 -20.97 -34.98 -53.26
CA ALA A 77 -20.63 -34.14 -54.40
C ALA A 77 -21.55 -32.91 -54.34
N THR A 78 -20.97 -31.72 -54.54
CA THR A 78 -21.63 -30.39 -54.53
C THR A 78 -21.69 -29.68 -53.17
N GLY A 79 -20.52 -29.37 -52.61
CA GLY A 79 -20.36 -28.36 -51.55
C GLY A 79 -19.11 -27.53 -51.80
N THR A 80 -19.24 -26.21 -51.86
CA THR A 80 -18.11 -25.29 -52.03
C THR A 80 -17.14 -25.42 -50.84
N PRO A 81 -15.82 -25.57 -51.06
CA PRO A 81 -14.89 -25.78 -49.97
C PRO A 81 -14.83 -24.52 -49.08
N VAL A 82 -14.82 -24.72 -47.76
CA VAL A 82 -14.63 -23.64 -46.77
C VAL A 82 -13.30 -22.96 -47.09
N ARG A 83 -13.37 -21.75 -47.64
CA ARG A 83 -12.19 -20.98 -48.02
C ARG A 83 -11.43 -20.62 -46.74
N LYS A 84 -10.28 -21.25 -46.51
CA LYS A 84 -9.31 -20.76 -45.52
C LYS A 84 -9.01 -19.29 -45.89
N ALA A 85 -9.25 -18.38 -44.95
CA ALA A 85 -8.96 -16.97 -45.16
C ALA A 85 -7.48 -16.84 -45.57
N VAL A 86 -7.24 -16.42 -46.82
CA VAL A 86 -5.88 -16.15 -47.30
C VAL A 86 -5.42 -14.89 -46.58
N ILE A 87 -4.64 -15.09 -45.52
CA ILE A 87 -4.01 -13.98 -44.79
C ILE A 87 -2.96 -13.39 -45.72
N ARG A 88 -3.31 -12.30 -46.39
CA ARG A 88 -2.36 -11.57 -47.24
C ARG A 88 -1.29 -10.98 -46.34
N LYS A 89 -0.03 -11.30 -46.64
CA LYS A 89 1.10 -10.66 -45.96
C LYS A 89 1.07 -9.17 -46.31
N LYS A 90 1.18 -8.30 -45.30
CA LYS A 90 1.28 -6.85 -45.52
C LYS A 90 2.47 -6.55 -46.42
N SER A 91 2.28 -5.67 -47.40
CA SER A 91 3.36 -5.23 -48.29
C SER A 91 4.44 -4.47 -47.51
N PHE A 92 5.68 -4.44 -48.00
CA PHE A 92 6.78 -3.74 -47.33
C PHE A 92 6.46 -2.25 -47.09
N ILE A 93 5.82 -1.60 -48.06
CA ILE A 93 5.37 -0.20 -47.97
C ILE A 93 4.29 -0.03 -46.89
N GLU A 94 3.35 -0.96 -46.83
CA GLU A 94 2.28 -0.97 -45.81
C GLU A 94 2.87 -1.20 -44.40
N LYS A 95 3.94 -2.01 -44.32
CA LYS A 95 4.69 -2.24 -43.09
C LYS A 95 5.34 -0.95 -42.60
N ILE A 96 6.01 -0.20 -43.47
CA ILE A 96 6.64 1.09 -43.14
C ILE A 96 5.57 2.11 -42.72
N LYS A 97 4.49 2.24 -43.49
CA LYS A 97 3.37 3.15 -43.14
C LYS A 97 2.72 2.81 -41.80
N SER A 98 2.77 1.55 -41.37
CA SER A 98 2.23 1.13 -40.07
C SER A 98 3.16 1.40 -38.88
N ILE A 99 4.46 1.71 -39.09
CA ILE A 99 5.44 1.91 -38.02
C ILE A 99 5.00 3.01 -37.04
N PRO A 100 4.58 4.21 -37.47
CA PRO A 100 4.14 5.26 -36.55
C PRO A 100 2.95 4.82 -35.70
N SER A 101 1.95 4.16 -36.30
CA SER A 101 0.79 3.67 -35.57
C SER A 101 1.14 2.58 -34.55
N ARG A 102 2.13 1.75 -34.88
CA ARG A 102 2.62 0.70 -34.00
C ARG A 102 3.40 1.27 -32.82
N ILE A 103 4.27 2.26 -33.07
CA ILE A 103 4.99 2.98 -32.01
C ILE A 103 4.00 3.72 -31.11
N ALA A 104 3.01 4.42 -31.68
CA ALA A 104 1.98 5.10 -30.91
C ALA A 104 1.17 4.14 -30.04
N PHE A 105 0.81 2.97 -30.58
CA PHE A 105 0.13 1.91 -29.81
C PHE A 105 1.01 1.35 -28.70
N GLU A 106 2.29 1.09 -28.98
CA GLU A 106 3.25 0.61 -27.99
C GLU A 106 3.45 1.65 -26.87
N ILE A 107 3.56 2.95 -27.20
CA ILE A 107 3.62 4.08 -26.25
C ILE A 107 2.33 4.18 -25.41
N ALA A 108 1.16 3.99 -26.01
CA ALA A 108 -0.10 4.00 -25.27
C ALA A 108 -0.23 2.81 -24.31
N LEU A 109 0.40 1.67 -24.63
CA LEU A 109 0.44 0.50 -23.74
C LEU A 109 1.55 0.58 -22.68
N PHE A 110 2.55 1.44 -22.84
CA PHE A 110 3.68 1.57 -21.89
C PHE A 110 3.26 1.79 -20.42
N PRO A 111 2.28 2.66 -20.10
CA PRO A 111 1.82 2.88 -18.73
C PRO A 111 1.28 1.62 -18.04
N HIS A 112 0.79 0.66 -18.82
CA HIS A 112 0.19 -0.58 -18.31
C HIS A 112 1.16 -1.78 -18.32
N ASN A 113 2.29 -1.68 -19.04
CA ASN A 113 3.27 -2.76 -19.18
C ASN A 113 4.47 -2.65 -18.22
N VAL A 114 4.65 -1.49 -17.58
CA VAL A 114 5.67 -1.28 -16.55
C VAL A 114 4.97 -1.20 -15.20
N PRO A 115 5.38 -1.97 -14.17
CA PRO A 115 4.91 -1.74 -12.81
C PRO A 115 5.51 -0.43 -12.32
N LEU A 116 4.90 0.69 -12.73
CA LEU A 116 5.30 2.01 -12.29
C LEU A 116 5.02 2.11 -10.79
N PRO A 117 5.93 2.70 -10.01
CA PRO A 117 5.64 2.96 -8.62
C PRO A 117 4.38 3.83 -8.51
N SER A 118 3.70 3.76 -7.37
CA SER A 118 2.54 4.61 -7.09
C SER A 118 2.85 6.06 -7.48
N SER A 119 1.86 6.77 -8.05
CA SER A 119 2.01 8.16 -8.49
C SER A 119 2.59 9.08 -7.40
N LYS A 120 2.30 8.76 -6.13
CA LYS A 120 2.90 9.42 -4.97
C LYS A 120 4.41 9.21 -4.92
N THR A 121 4.86 7.97 -4.98
CA THR A 121 6.28 7.60 -4.93
C THR A 121 7.04 8.17 -6.13
N SER A 122 6.48 8.08 -7.34
CA SER A 122 7.13 8.68 -8.52
C SER A 122 7.23 10.21 -8.41
N ALA A 123 6.20 10.88 -7.88
CA ALA A 123 6.23 12.33 -7.68
C ALA A 123 7.34 12.74 -6.68
N PHE A 124 7.50 12.01 -5.57
CA PHE A 124 8.58 12.28 -4.61
C PHE A 124 9.97 12.02 -5.22
N VAL A 125 10.14 10.92 -5.96
CA VAL A 125 11.42 10.59 -6.60
C VAL A 125 11.79 11.64 -7.66
N LEU A 126 10.86 11.98 -8.55
CA LEU A 126 11.07 12.97 -9.59
C LEU A 126 11.30 14.37 -9.01
N GLY A 127 10.48 14.77 -8.03
CA GLY A 127 10.63 16.05 -7.34
C GLY A 127 11.96 16.13 -6.59
N GLY A 128 12.32 15.08 -5.84
CA GLY A 128 13.59 15.01 -5.11
C GLY A 128 14.80 15.04 -6.04
N LEU A 129 14.76 14.30 -7.16
CA LEU A 129 15.81 14.32 -8.17
C LEU A 129 15.98 15.71 -8.80
N LEU A 130 14.87 16.41 -9.09
CA LEU A 130 14.92 17.76 -9.66
C LEU A 130 15.53 18.77 -8.67
N HIS A 131 15.17 18.68 -7.38
CA HIS A 131 15.78 19.50 -6.33
C HIS A 131 17.27 19.17 -6.12
N PHE A 132 17.64 17.89 -6.20
CA PHE A 132 19.03 17.45 -6.09
C PHE A 132 19.89 17.97 -7.25
N ILE A 133 19.42 17.83 -8.49
CA ILE A 133 20.11 18.37 -9.68
C ILE A 133 20.25 19.89 -9.55
N HIS A 134 19.20 20.58 -9.13
CA HIS A 134 19.23 22.02 -8.92
C HIS A 134 20.28 22.42 -7.85
N LEU A 135 20.35 21.69 -6.74
CA LEU A 135 21.38 21.87 -5.71
C LEU A 135 22.79 21.62 -6.26
N CYS A 136 22.99 20.55 -7.04
CA CYS A 136 24.28 20.25 -7.68
C CYS A 136 24.72 21.39 -8.62
N VAL A 137 23.81 21.92 -9.43
CA VAL A 137 24.09 23.07 -10.33
C VAL A 137 24.49 24.30 -9.51
N ARG A 138 23.77 24.61 -8.41
CA ARG A 138 24.10 25.75 -7.54
C ARG A 138 25.44 25.58 -6.83
N ILE A 139 25.77 24.37 -6.36
CA ILE A 139 27.07 24.07 -5.73
C ILE A 139 28.20 24.14 -6.78
N SER A 140 27.96 23.69 -8.00
CA SER A 140 28.92 23.77 -9.09
C SER A 140 29.21 25.22 -9.47
N GLN A 141 28.17 26.05 -9.63
CA GLN A 141 28.31 27.49 -9.89
C GLN A 141 29.06 28.21 -8.76
N SER A 142 28.74 27.94 -7.49
CA SER A 142 29.40 28.59 -6.35
C SER A 142 30.86 28.19 -6.19
N ARG A 143 31.22 26.94 -6.53
CA ARG A 143 32.62 26.48 -6.55
C ARG A 143 33.41 27.11 -7.70
N SER A 144 32.79 27.29 -8.86
CA SER A 144 33.43 27.97 -10.00
C SER A 144 33.80 29.42 -9.71
N MET A 145 33.13 30.07 -8.74
CA MET A 145 33.43 31.45 -8.33
C MET A 145 34.59 31.58 -7.34
N ARG A 146 35.11 30.49 -6.76
CA ARG A 146 36.08 30.50 -5.64
C ARG A 146 37.49 30.03 -6.01
N GLY A 147 37.79 29.81 -7.29
CA GLY A 147 39.11 29.35 -7.73
C GLY A 147 40.19 30.45 -7.68
N PRO A 148 41.48 30.13 -7.53
CA PRO A 148 42.57 31.13 -7.59
C PRO A 148 42.58 31.93 -8.91
N ASP A 149 42.13 31.29 -10.00
CA ASP A 149 42.06 31.88 -11.33
C ASP A 149 40.71 32.59 -11.58
N SER A 150 39.81 32.61 -10.59
CA SER A 150 38.43 33.07 -10.78
C SER A 150 38.35 34.57 -11.05
N GLU A 151 39.23 35.37 -10.45
CA GLU A 151 39.22 36.83 -10.65
C GLU A 151 39.54 37.18 -12.12
N TRP A 152 40.58 36.54 -12.68
CA TRP A 152 40.96 36.67 -14.08
C TRP A 152 39.91 36.09 -15.04
N ASN A 153 39.36 34.91 -14.72
CA ASN A 153 38.38 34.25 -15.57
C ASN A 153 37.01 34.95 -15.52
N ASN A 154 36.64 35.56 -14.39
CA ASN A 154 35.46 36.42 -14.28
C ASN A 154 35.63 37.71 -15.08
N MET A 155 36.81 38.35 -15.05
CA MET A 155 37.11 39.53 -15.85
C MET A 155 37.02 39.26 -17.37
N ILE A 156 37.50 38.09 -17.82
CA ILE A 156 37.35 37.65 -19.22
C ILE A 156 35.88 37.38 -19.57
N ARG A 157 35.12 36.74 -18.68
CA ARG A 157 33.70 36.43 -18.89
C ARG A 157 32.80 37.68 -18.84
N ASP A 158 33.17 38.68 -18.04
CA ASP A 158 32.53 40.00 -18.04
C ASP A 158 32.72 40.71 -19.40
N SER A 159 33.84 40.44 -20.10
CA SER A 159 34.09 40.98 -21.44
C SER A 159 33.31 40.27 -22.57
N GLU A 160 32.96 39.00 -22.38
CA GLU A 160 32.18 38.21 -23.36
C GLU A 160 30.66 38.29 -23.15
N GLY A 161 30.20 39.10 -22.21
CA GLY A 161 28.79 39.35 -21.94
C GLY A 161 28.26 38.45 -20.84
N SER A 162 28.05 39.05 -19.66
CA SER A 162 27.27 38.47 -18.58
C SER A 162 25.96 37.91 -19.13
N SER A 163 25.65 36.64 -18.83
CA SER A 163 24.38 36.03 -19.21
C SER A 163 23.26 36.85 -18.56
N TRP A 164 22.59 37.68 -19.36
CA TRP A 164 21.53 38.61 -18.94
C TRP A 164 20.38 37.93 -18.18
N PHE A 165 20.32 36.60 -18.24
CA PHE A 165 19.35 35.78 -17.54
C PHE A 165 20.01 34.53 -16.93
N ASP A 166 19.77 34.31 -15.64
CA ASP A 166 20.15 33.10 -14.91
C ASP A 166 18.91 32.22 -14.69
N TRP A 167 18.86 31.08 -15.38
CA TRP A 167 17.78 30.09 -15.26
C TRP A 167 17.66 29.47 -13.87
N THR A 168 18.67 29.61 -12.99
CA THR A 168 18.57 29.08 -11.64
C THR A 168 17.63 29.89 -10.75
N VAL A 169 17.46 31.20 -10.98
CA VAL A 169 16.56 32.08 -10.22
C VAL A 169 15.07 31.77 -10.42
N PRO A 170 14.52 31.67 -11.65
CA PRO A 170 13.13 31.26 -11.82
C PRO A 170 12.92 29.82 -11.35
N MET A 171 13.93 28.95 -11.46
CA MET A 171 13.84 27.57 -11.03
C MET A 171 13.80 27.43 -9.49
N THR A 172 14.58 28.23 -8.75
CA THR A 172 14.47 28.27 -7.27
C THR A 172 13.09 28.76 -6.85
N ILE A 173 12.58 29.82 -7.48
CA ILE A 173 11.25 30.38 -7.17
C ILE A 173 10.16 29.33 -7.42
N LEU A 174 10.23 28.60 -8.54
CA LEU A 174 9.27 27.55 -8.87
C LEU A 174 9.31 26.40 -7.84
N LEU A 175 10.50 25.91 -7.50
CA LEU A 175 10.67 24.80 -6.55
C LEU A 175 10.25 25.20 -5.13
N LEU A 176 10.62 26.41 -4.70
CA LEU A 176 10.22 26.97 -3.42
C LEU A 176 8.70 27.16 -3.35
N GLY A 177 8.11 27.75 -4.39
CA GLY A 177 6.66 27.92 -4.50
C GLY A 177 5.92 26.58 -4.49
N GLY A 178 6.41 25.58 -5.22
CA GLY A 178 5.88 24.22 -5.21
C GLY A 178 5.95 23.56 -3.82
N SER A 179 7.05 23.74 -3.10
CA SER A 179 7.21 23.25 -1.72
C SER A 179 6.22 23.93 -0.76
N ILE A 180 6.13 25.26 -0.80
CA ILE A 180 5.16 26.03 0.00
C ILE A 180 3.73 25.59 -0.31
N MET A 181 3.39 25.40 -1.58
CA MET A 181 2.07 24.96 -2.00
C MET A 181 1.78 23.52 -1.55
N ASN A 182 2.77 22.64 -1.53
CA ASN A 182 2.64 21.29 -0.97
C ASN A 182 2.44 21.32 0.55
N VAL A 183 3.13 22.21 1.27
CA VAL A 183 2.91 22.45 2.72
C VAL A 183 1.48 22.93 2.96
N ILE A 184 1.04 23.97 2.24
CA ILE A 184 -0.33 24.47 2.34
C ILE A 184 -1.34 23.36 2.00
N TYR A 185 -1.11 22.59 0.95
CA TYR A 185 -1.97 21.47 0.57
C TYR A 185 -2.06 20.41 1.69
N ALA A 186 -0.94 20.05 2.32
CA ALA A 186 -0.91 19.09 3.42
C ALA A 186 -1.67 19.61 4.66
N PHE A 187 -1.49 20.88 5.03
CA PHE A 187 -2.17 21.48 6.18
C PHE A 187 -3.65 21.79 5.92
N THR A 188 -4.06 22.02 4.67
CA THR A 188 -5.45 22.31 4.32
C THR A 188 -6.29 21.06 4.11
N ARG A 189 -5.68 19.92 3.73
CA ARG A 189 -6.35 18.63 3.58
C ARG A 189 -6.64 18.00 4.94
N ILE A 190 -7.85 18.23 5.43
CA ILE A 190 -8.39 17.49 6.57
C ILE A 190 -9.11 16.24 6.02
N ARG A 191 -8.90 15.10 6.68
CA ARG A 191 -9.69 13.89 6.41
C ARG A 191 -10.90 13.91 7.36
N LEU A 192 -12.10 14.09 6.82
CA LEU A 192 -13.32 13.98 7.60
C LEU A 192 -13.57 12.50 7.86
N TYR A 193 -13.55 12.09 9.13
CA TYR A 193 -13.91 10.74 9.54
C TYR A 193 -15.38 10.74 9.95
N ARG A 194 -16.16 9.88 9.32
CA ARG A 194 -17.50 9.58 9.82
C ARG A 194 -17.34 8.63 11.00
N LEU A 195 -17.67 9.11 12.19
CA LEU A 195 -17.68 8.27 13.39
C LEU A 195 -18.90 7.34 13.29
N HIS A 196 -18.68 6.13 12.76
CA HIS A 196 -19.69 5.08 12.80
C HIS A 196 -19.69 4.46 14.21
N ARG A 197 -20.83 4.52 14.90
CA ARG A 197 -20.98 3.92 16.23
C ARG A 197 -20.75 2.40 16.14
N LYS A 198 -20.13 1.80 17.17
CA LYS A 198 -20.03 0.34 17.30
C LYS A 198 -21.40 -0.31 17.09
N VAL A 199 -21.40 -1.37 16.28
CA VAL A 199 -22.57 -2.22 15.98
C VAL A 199 -22.91 -3.16 17.15
N GLU A 200 -22.01 -3.27 18.13
CA GLU A 200 -22.24 -4.09 19.32
C GLU A 200 -23.38 -3.51 20.16
N PRO A 201 -24.36 -4.33 20.57
CA PRO A 201 -25.48 -3.88 21.38
C PRO A 201 -25.02 -3.41 22.75
N VAL A 202 -25.44 -2.21 23.12
CA VAL A 202 -25.26 -1.66 24.46
C VAL A 202 -26.23 -2.40 25.39
N THR A 203 -25.71 -3.06 26.42
CA THR A 203 -26.46 -4.00 27.27
C THR A 203 -27.42 -3.34 28.28
N SER A 204 -27.90 -2.12 28.02
CA SER A 204 -28.75 -1.39 28.98
C SER A 204 -30.25 -1.51 28.66
N PRO A 205 -31.14 -1.62 29.67
CA PRO A 205 -32.57 -1.89 29.47
C PRO A 205 -33.36 -0.82 28.69
N ASN A 206 -32.84 0.40 28.59
CA ASN A 206 -33.56 1.55 28.04
C ASN A 206 -32.94 2.11 26.75
N VAL A 207 -31.93 1.43 26.19
CA VAL A 207 -31.30 1.86 24.92
C VAL A 207 -32.12 1.35 23.74
N LYS A 208 -32.52 2.28 22.87
CA LYS A 208 -33.14 2.00 21.57
C LYS A 208 -32.18 2.43 20.47
N TYR A 209 -32.14 1.69 19.37
CA TYR A 209 -31.45 2.14 18.17
C TYR A 209 -32.29 3.22 17.48
N VAL A 210 -31.63 4.28 17.03
CA VAL A 210 -32.20 5.26 16.12
C VAL A 210 -31.68 4.91 14.73
N ASN A 211 -32.58 4.87 13.74
CA ASN A 211 -32.18 4.71 12.36
C ASN A 211 -31.29 5.90 11.98
N ALA A 212 -30.06 5.62 11.59
CA ALA A 212 -29.19 6.63 11.02
C ALA A 212 -29.34 6.55 9.50
N ASP A 213 -29.91 7.59 8.90
CA ASP A 213 -29.90 7.71 7.44
C ASP A 213 -28.44 7.87 6.98
N LEU A 214 -27.98 6.86 6.23
CA LEU A 214 -26.61 6.80 5.76
C LEU A 214 -26.48 7.64 4.50
N ASP A 215 -26.33 8.95 4.66
CA ASP A 215 -26.07 9.84 3.52
C ASP A 215 -24.69 9.50 2.94
N PHE A 216 -24.66 8.86 1.78
CA PHE A 216 -23.41 8.48 1.09
C PHE A 216 -22.77 9.67 0.37
N GLU A 217 -23.30 10.89 0.53
CA GLU A 217 -22.71 12.08 -0.06
C GLU A 217 -21.35 12.42 0.58
N PRO A 218 -20.38 12.89 -0.24
CA PRO A 218 -19.14 13.44 0.28
C PRO A 218 -19.44 14.61 1.21
N LEU A 219 -18.97 14.52 2.47
CA LEU A 219 -19.14 15.60 3.44
C LEU A 219 -18.48 16.88 2.93
N GLU A 220 -19.26 17.95 2.82
CA GLU A 220 -18.72 19.27 2.54
C GLU A 220 -17.85 19.73 3.73
N PRO A 221 -16.60 20.14 3.50
CA PRO A 221 -15.76 20.62 4.58
C PRO A 221 -16.34 21.94 5.13
N PRO A 222 -16.36 22.13 6.46
CA PRO A 222 -16.79 23.39 7.04
C PRO A 222 -15.92 24.56 6.55
N PRO A 223 -16.47 25.78 6.47
CA PRO A 223 -15.72 26.94 6.03
C PRO A 223 -14.47 27.15 6.88
N LEU A 224 -13.40 27.69 6.26
CA LEU A 224 -12.09 27.87 6.89
C LEU A 224 -12.17 28.63 8.23
N MET A 225 -13.02 29.65 8.30
CA MET A 225 -13.21 30.44 9.52
C MET A 225 -13.73 29.58 10.69
N LEU A 226 -14.77 28.77 10.44
CA LEU A 226 -15.33 27.87 11.45
C LEU A 226 -14.28 26.84 11.90
N ARG A 227 -13.47 26.33 10.97
CA ARG A 227 -12.37 25.42 11.28
C ARG A 227 -11.35 26.06 12.22
N VAL A 228 -10.96 27.31 11.95
CA VAL A 228 -10.00 28.04 12.80
C VAL A 228 -10.61 28.26 14.20
N GLN A 229 -11.85 28.73 14.27
CA GLN A 229 -12.55 28.93 15.55
C GLN A 229 -12.67 27.64 16.37
N LEU A 230 -12.99 26.52 15.71
CA LEU A 230 -13.11 25.21 16.35
C LEU A 230 -11.76 24.72 16.89
N ASN A 231 -10.66 24.88 16.13
CA ASN A 231 -9.33 24.52 16.61
C ASN A 231 -8.89 25.39 17.80
N VAL A 232 -9.18 26.69 17.76
CA VAL A 232 -8.85 27.61 18.86
C VAL A 232 -9.64 27.24 20.12
N THR A 233 -10.95 27.00 20.00
CA THR A 233 -11.79 26.59 21.14
C THR A 233 -11.38 25.24 21.71
N VAL A 234 -11.03 24.27 20.87
CA VAL A 234 -10.46 22.99 21.31
C VAL A 234 -9.15 23.21 22.08
N ALA A 235 -8.23 24.03 21.57
CA ALA A 235 -6.98 24.32 22.25
C ALA A 235 -7.22 24.92 23.65
N TYR A 236 -8.06 25.95 23.75
CA TYR A 236 -8.42 26.55 25.04
C TYR A 236 -9.10 25.56 25.99
N TYR A 237 -10.01 24.72 25.48
CA TYR A 237 -10.67 23.71 26.30
C TYR A 237 -9.69 22.65 26.81
N THR A 238 -8.78 22.16 25.96
CA THR A 238 -7.75 21.21 26.40
C THR A 238 -6.80 21.80 27.41
N GLN A 239 -6.48 23.09 27.30
CA GLN A 239 -5.68 23.80 28.29
C GLN A 239 -6.44 23.92 29.62
N LEU A 240 -7.71 24.34 29.58
CA LEU A 240 -8.56 24.42 30.76
C LEU A 240 -8.67 23.08 31.50
N VAL A 241 -8.86 21.97 30.78
CA VAL A 241 -8.92 20.63 31.39
C VAL A 241 -7.61 20.31 32.10
N LYS A 242 -6.46 20.55 31.46
CA LYS A 242 -5.15 20.34 32.07
C LYS A 242 -4.96 21.19 33.33
N ASP A 243 -5.35 22.47 33.28
CA ASP A 243 -5.20 23.39 34.40
C ASP A 243 -6.06 22.92 35.60
N LYS A 244 -7.25 22.39 35.35
CA LYS A 244 -8.12 21.83 36.41
C LYS A 244 -7.55 20.56 37.01
N ASP A 245 -6.94 19.70 36.21
CA ASP A 245 -6.28 18.48 36.70
C ASP A 245 -5.07 18.82 37.57
N ILE A 246 -4.28 19.82 37.18
CA ILE A 246 -3.15 20.33 37.97
C ILE A 246 -3.64 20.90 39.30
N LEU A 247 -4.68 21.74 39.28
CA LEU A 247 -5.25 22.31 40.48
C LEU A 247 -5.77 21.23 41.43
N ALA A 248 -6.47 20.22 40.90
CA ALA A 248 -6.95 19.10 41.70
C ALA A 248 -5.80 18.29 42.31
N ALA A 249 -4.71 18.06 41.55
CA ALA A 249 -3.53 17.39 42.06
C ALA A 249 -2.84 18.18 43.18
N GLU A 250 -2.71 19.50 43.02
CA GLU A 250 -2.10 20.37 44.03
C GLU A 250 -2.94 20.42 45.31
N VAL A 251 -4.28 20.53 45.19
CA VAL A 251 -5.20 20.49 46.34
C VAL A 251 -5.06 19.17 47.11
N MET A 252 -4.90 18.05 46.41
CA MET A 252 -4.68 16.76 47.07
C MET A 252 -3.28 16.67 47.70
N ASN A 253 -2.27 17.32 47.11
CA ASN A 253 -0.94 17.42 47.70
C ASN A 253 -0.99 18.21 49.01
N GLU A 254 -1.58 19.41 49.00
CA GLU A 254 -1.74 20.25 50.20
C GLU A 254 -2.57 19.55 51.28
N TYR A 255 -3.63 18.85 50.90
CA TYR A 255 -4.42 18.02 51.83
C TYR A 255 -3.58 16.92 52.47
N ASN A 256 -2.76 16.22 51.68
CA ASN A 256 -1.89 15.17 52.19
C ASN A 256 -0.82 15.72 53.12
N GLU A 257 -0.21 16.86 52.80
CA GLU A 257 0.79 17.52 53.65
C GLU A 257 0.17 18.01 54.97
N GLY A 258 -1.01 18.62 54.93
CA GLY A 258 -1.66 19.20 56.11
C GLY A 258 -2.32 18.17 57.03
N PHE A 259 -2.99 17.16 56.47
CA PHE A 259 -3.88 16.28 57.24
C PHE A 259 -3.45 14.82 57.29
N VAL A 260 -2.80 14.30 56.24
CA VAL A 260 -2.48 12.86 56.14
C VAL A 260 -1.07 12.57 56.65
N TYR A 261 -0.08 13.36 56.25
CA TYR A 261 1.33 13.15 56.52
C TYR A 261 2.04 14.39 57.09
N PRO A 262 1.54 15.00 58.19
CA PRO A 262 2.06 16.25 58.74
C PRO A 262 3.53 16.19 59.21
N ARG A 263 4.13 15.00 59.31
CA ARG A 263 5.49 14.79 59.80
C ARG A 263 6.49 14.34 58.73
N ILE A 264 6.03 14.04 57.50
CA ILE A 264 6.92 13.57 56.44
C ILE A 264 7.74 14.72 55.83
N ASN A 265 7.11 15.89 55.57
CA ASN A 265 7.76 17.08 55.00
C ASN A 265 7.45 18.36 55.80
N PRO A 266 7.94 18.51 57.04
CA PRO A 266 7.68 19.73 57.81
C PRO A 266 8.40 20.93 57.19
N ILE A 267 7.64 21.95 56.77
CA ILE A 267 8.20 23.23 56.30
C ILE A 267 8.91 23.90 57.48
N ARG A 268 10.24 23.93 57.45
CA ARG A 268 11.07 24.65 58.41
C ARG A 268 11.61 25.91 57.74
N LYS A 269 11.51 27.04 58.44
CA LYS A 269 12.17 28.28 58.05
C LYS A 269 13.44 28.43 58.88
N ASP A 270 14.55 28.76 58.22
CA ASP A 270 15.78 29.12 58.91
C ASP A 270 15.60 30.51 59.51
N VAL A 271 15.48 30.57 60.83
CA VAL A 271 15.52 31.84 61.54
C VAL A 271 16.98 32.11 61.85
N ALA A 272 17.57 33.07 61.15
CA ALA A 272 18.89 33.57 61.50
C ALA A 272 18.81 34.15 62.92
N ILE A 273 19.49 33.49 63.86
CA ILE A 273 19.66 34.01 65.21
C ILE A 273 20.72 35.11 65.09
N MET A 274 20.34 36.38 65.24
CA MET A 274 21.32 37.44 65.38
C MET A 274 22.04 37.23 66.71
N THR A 275 23.30 36.83 66.67
CA THR A 275 24.19 36.97 67.82
C THR A 275 24.31 38.45 68.13
N HIS A 276 23.96 38.86 69.35
CA HIS A 276 24.11 40.24 69.78
C HIS A 276 25.59 40.62 69.66
N GLN A 277 25.91 41.72 68.97
CA GLN A 277 27.29 42.19 68.73
C GLN A 277 28.11 42.46 70.01
N SER A 278 27.54 42.31 71.21
CA SER A 278 28.26 42.45 72.48
C SER A 278 28.96 41.17 72.96
N GLU A 279 28.92 40.06 72.22
CA GLU A 279 29.69 38.84 72.56
C GLU A 279 31.09 38.81 71.91
N VAL A 280 31.53 39.91 71.28
CA VAL A 280 32.95 40.04 70.92
C VAL A 280 33.71 40.43 72.19
N VAL A 281 34.19 39.42 72.92
CA VAL A 281 35.16 39.60 74.00
C VAL A 281 36.41 40.24 73.38
N ASN A 282 36.67 41.50 73.73
CA ASN A 282 37.96 42.14 73.46
C ASN A 282 39.00 41.42 74.32
N VAL A 283 39.83 40.57 73.69
CA VAL A 283 40.89 39.81 74.36
C VAL A 283 42.04 40.71 74.88
N TRP A 284 41.93 42.03 74.71
CA TRP A 284 43.02 43.00 74.91
C TRP A 284 42.67 44.18 75.83
N GLU A 285 41.51 44.16 76.50
CA GLU A 285 41.20 45.12 77.57
C GLU A 285 41.35 44.41 78.92
N ASP A 286 42.55 44.54 79.51
CA ASP A 286 42.86 44.23 80.93
C ASP A 286 42.51 45.42 81.84
#